data_AF-A0A951XXA3-F1
#
_entry.id   AF-A0A951XXA3-F1
#
_cell.length_a   1.000
_cell.length_b   1.000
_cell.length_c   1.000
_cell.angle_alpha   90.00
_cell.angle_beta   90.00
_cell.angle_gamma   90.00
#
_symmetry.space_group_name_H-M   'P 1'
#
loop_
_entity.id
_entity.type
_entity.pdbx_description
1 polymer ?
#
loop_
_entity_poly.entity_id
_entity_poly.type
_entity_poly.pdbx_seq_one_letter_code
_entity_poly.pdbx_strand_id
1 'polypeptide(L)'
;MKSSARPRGRNTGNGTFAPHVTYATGKTPDSVAIADLDNDGDADLAVTNQQSANVSVLSNNGNGMFAAQLAYATGSWPNFVATADLNGDGRFDLAVANGLSHDVAILLNICFSAPPCPGDLNADGQVGQGDLGILLAAYGLNGDGDLDGDGDTDQADLGILLAHYGELCS
;
A
#
# COMPACT_ATOMS: atom_id res chain seq x y z
N MET A 1 34.36 -5.02 18.02
CA MET A 1 33.32 -4.09 17.51
C MET A 1 31.99 -4.53 18.12
N LYS A 2 31.46 -3.76 19.09
CA LYS A 2 30.20 -4.10 19.76
C LYS A 2 29.06 -3.73 18.80
N SER A 3 28.42 -4.72 18.21
CA SER A 3 27.16 -4.54 17.48
C SER A 3 26.07 -4.22 18.50
N SER A 4 25.66 -2.95 18.53
CA SER A 4 24.54 -2.47 19.33
C SER A 4 23.24 -2.83 18.60
N ALA A 5 22.74 -4.04 18.82
CA ALA A 5 21.38 -4.41 18.42
C ALA A 5 20.38 -3.56 19.20
N ARG A 6 19.62 -2.70 18.49
CA ARG A 6 18.53 -1.90 19.06
C ARG A 6 17.29 -2.77 19.32
N PRO A 7 16.46 -2.47 20.32
CA PRO A 7 15.38 -3.35 20.75
C PRO A 7 14.29 -3.36 19.68
N ARG A 8 14.06 -4.52 19.06
CA ARG A 8 12.85 -4.78 18.29
C ARG A 8 11.68 -4.78 19.26
N GLY A 9 10.64 -3.98 19.00
CA GLY A 9 9.39 -4.00 19.77
C GLY A 9 8.60 -5.28 19.52
N ARG A 10 9.17 -6.43 19.87
CA ARG A 10 8.47 -7.73 19.84
C ARG A 10 8.04 -8.08 21.25
N ASN A 11 6.81 -8.55 21.41
CA ASN A 11 6.40 -9.28 22.61
C ASN A 11 7.39 -10.45 22.80
N THR A 12 8.12 -10.45 23.90
CA THR A 12 9.22 -11.40 24.19
C THR A 12 8.72 -12.82 24.52
N GLY A 13 7.51 -13.19 24.10
CA GLY A 13 6.88 -14.50 24.36
C GLY A 13 6.49 -14.73 25.82
N ASN A 14 6.76 -13.76 26.69
CA ASN A 14 6.50 -13.78 28.13
C ASN A 14 5.43 -12.74 28.55
N GLY A 15 4.80 -12.05 27.59
CA GLY A 15 3.74 -11.07 27.84
C GLY A 15 4.23 -9.68 28.27
N THR A 16 5.51 -9.36 28.09
CA THR A 16 6.03 -8.01 28.38
C THR A 16 6.15 -7.15 27.13
N PHE A 17 5.74 -5.88 27.23
CA PHE A 17 5.87 -4.88 26.17
C PHE A 17 7.19 -4.11 26.30
N ALA A 18 7.80 -3.78 25.17
CA ALA A 18 8.88 -2.80 25.15
C ALA A 18 8.37 -1.40 25.56
N PRO A 19 9.25 -0.47 25.97
CA PRO A 19 8.86 0.93 26.18
C PRO A 19 8.15 1.50 24.95
N HIS A 20 7.10 2.29 25.16
CA HIS A 20 6.39 2.94 24.07
C HIS A 20 7.31 3.94 23.34
N VAL A 21 7.04 4.12 22.05
CA VAL A 21 7.63 5.18 21.22
C VAL A 21 6.49 6.09 20.78
N THR A 22 6.70 7.40 20.87
CA THR A 22 5.70 8.40 20.52
C THR A 22 5.95 8.90 19.10
N TYR A 23 4.89 8.88 18.29
CA TYR A 23 4.87 9.48 16.96
C TYR A 23 3.89 10.65 16.95
N ALA A 24 4.27 11.74 16.26
CA ALA A 24 3.43 12.92 16.18
C ALA A 24 2.27 12.69 15.19
N THR A 25 1.05 13.03 15.62
CA THR A 25 -0.16 13.06 14.80
C THR A 25 -0.72 14.49 14.70
N GLY A 26 -1.98 14.65 14.31
CA GLY A 26 -2.72 15.90 14.48
C GLY A 26 -3.24 16.11 15.91
N LYS A 27 -4.10 17.11 16.08
CA LYS A 27 -4.70 17.47 17.38
C LYS A 27 -5.93 16.62 17.68
N THR A 28 -6.01 16.13 18.91
CA THR A 28 -7.11 15.29 19.41
C THR A 28 -7.28 14.02 18.56
N PRO A 29 -6.29 13.11 18.55
CA PRO A 29 -6.44 11.83 17.88
C PRO A 29 -7.55 11.01 18.53
N ASP A 30 -8.43 10.37 17.75
CA ASP A 30 -9.65 9.69 18.25
C ASP A 30 -9.70 8.19 17.88
N SER A 31 -9.39 7.84 16.64
CA SER A 31 -9.40 6.46 16.13
C SER A 31 -8.13 6.14 15.37
N VAL A 32 -7.76 4.86 15.33
CA VAL A 32 -6.66 4.33 14.52
C VAL A 32 -7.11 3.10 13.73
N ALA A 33 -6.72 3.02 12.47
CA ALA A 33 -6.80 1.84 11.61
C ALA A 33 -5.40 1.37 11.22
N ILE A 34 -5.28 0.07 10.94
CA ILE A 34 -4.04 -0.60 10.58
C ILE A 34 -4.26 -1.32 9.25
N ALA A 35 -3.41 -1.04 8.27
CA ALA A 35 -3.39 -1.68 6.95
C ALA A 35 -2.03 -1.45 6.30
N ASP A 36 -1.68 -2.25 5.30
CA ASP A 36 -0.54 -1.97 4.42
C ASP A 36 -0.98 -0.92 3.39
N LEU A 37 -0.64 0.35 3.63
CA LEU A 37 -1.15 1.50 2.86
C LEU A 37 -0.22 1.90 1.73
N ASP A 38 1.05 1.48 1.74
CA ASP A 38 1.99 1.68 0.65
C ASP A 38 2.38 0.38 -0.10
N ASN A 39 1.76 -0.75 0.27
CA ASN A 39 1.88 -2.05 -0.38
C ASN A 39 3.31 -2.61 -0.32
N ASP A 40 4.04 -2.32 0.75
CA ASP A 40 5.41 -2.80 1.00
C ASP A 40 5.46 -4.09 1.85
N GLY A 41 4.30 -4.57 2.32
CA GLY A 41 4.13 -5.77 3.14
C GLY A 41 4.19 -5.49 4.65
N ASP A 42 4.42 -4.25 5.07
CA ASP A 42 4.44 -3.83 6.46
C ASP A 42 3.16 -3.08 6.85
N ALA A 43 2.71 -3.29 8.10
CA ALA A 43 1.49 -2.65 8.57
C ALA A 43 1.71 -1.18 8.95
N ASP A 44 0.97 -0.29 8.30
CA ASP A 44 0.95 1.17 8.54
C ASP A 44 -0.19 1.58 9.47
N LEU A 45 -0.19 2.87 9.86
CA LEU A 45 -1.22 3.45 10.72
C LEU A 45 -1.93 4.61 10.02
N ALA A 46 -3.26 4.64 10.12
CA ALA A 46 -4.09 5.79 9.81
C ALA A 46 -4.82 6.27 11.07
N VAL A 47 -4.59 7.52 11.49
CA VAL A 47 -5.12 8.09 12.75
C VAL A 47 -6.00 9.30 12.48
N THR A 48 -7.27 9.28 12.90
CA THR A 48 -8.15 10.46 12.79
C THR A 48 -7.81 11.51 13.84
N ASN A 49 -7.83 12.79 13.46
CA ASN A 49 -7.55 13.90 14.36
C ASN A 49 -8.69 14.93 14.34
N GLN A 50 -9.51 14.92 15.39
CA GLN A 50 -10.77 15.69 15.43
C GLN A 50 -10.56 17.19 15.20
N GLN A 51 -9.65 17.80 15.96
CA GLN A 51 -9.42 19.25 15.92
C GLN A 51 -8.58 19.69 14.71
N SER A 52 -7.82 18.77 14.12
CA SER A 52 -7.04 19.05 12.91
C SER A 52 -7.84 18.81 11.62
N ALA A 53 -9.04 18.22 11.70
CA ALA A 53 -9.88 17.89 10.55
C ALA A 53 -9.13 17.10 9.46
N ASN A 54 -8.32 16.13 9.89
CA ASN A 54 -7.50 15.32 9.01
C ASN A 54 -7.30 13.90 9.56
N VAL A 55 -6.76 13.03 8.71
CA VAL A 55 -6.16 11.75 9.09
C VAL A 55 -4.64 11.85 8.93
N SER A 56 -3.90 11.39 9.94
CA SER A 56 -2.46 11.17 9.89
C SER A 56 -2.18 9.76 9.38
N VAL A 57 -1.46 9.60 8.28
CA VAL A 57 -0.91 8.32 7.83
C VAL A 57 0.55 8.24 8.24
N LEU A 58 0.94 7.14 8.88
CA LEU A 58 2.30 6.87 9.30
C LEU A 58 2.74 5.53 8.70
N SER A 59 3.67 5.59 7.73
CA SER A 59 4.24 4.39 7.11
C SER A 59 5.25 3.70 8.02
N ASN A 60 5.19 2.38 8.12
CA ASN A 60 6.12 1.55 8.88
C ASN A 60 7.31 1.17 8.00
N ASN A 61 8.52 1.51 8.41
CA ASN A 61 9.73 1.21 7.60
C ASN A 61 10.23 -0.25 7.78
N GLY A 62 9.34 -1.21 8.01
CA GLY A 62 9.61 -2.65 8.24
C GLY A 62 10.44 -3.04 9.45
N ASN A 63 10.93 -2.08 10.23
CA ASN A 63 11.68 -2.31 11.45
C ASN A 63 10.88 -2.00 12.73
N GLY A 64 9.58 -1.71 12.58
CA GLY A 64 8.69 -1.28 13.65
C GLY A 64 8.86 0.19 14.03
N MET A 65 9.55 0.98 13.19
CA MET A 65 9.61 2.44 13.32
C MET A 65 8.80 3.09 12.20
N PHE A 66 7.95 4.03 12.60
CA PHE A 66 7.12 4.78 11.67
C PHE A 66 7.83 6.04 11.16
N ALA A 67 7.55 6.41 9.91
CA ALA A 67 7.96 7.67 9.31
C ALA A 67 7.19 8.86 9.94
N ALA A 68 7.57 10.08 9.53
CA ALA A 68 6.78 11.26 9.89
C ALA A 68 5.38 11.17 9.26
N GLN A 69 4.36 11.64 9.98
CA GLN A 69 3.00 11.62 9.47
C GLN A 69 2.86 12.39 8.15
N LEU A 70 2.05 11.84 7.25
CA LEU A 70 1.41 12.58 6.18
C LEU A 70 -0.02 12.90 6.60
N ALA A 71 -0.45 14.14 6.39
CA ALA A 71 -1.77 14.59 6.82
C ALA A 71 -2.70 14.76 5.61
N TYR A 72 -3.82 14.05 5.62
CA TYR A 72 -4.84 14.11 4.58
C TYR A 72 -6.11 14.74 5.13
N ALA A 73 -6.57 15.82 4.50
CA ALA A 73 -7.75 16.54 4.93
C ALA A 73 -9.01 15.66 4.83
N THR A 74 -9.92 15.83 5.78
CA THR A 74 -11.22 15.14 5.82
C THR A 74 -12.34 16.16 6.04
N GLY A 75 -13.50 15.70 6.52
CA GLY A 75 -14.52 16.57 7.11
C GLY A 75 -14.17 17.02 8.53
N SER A 76 -15.10 17.73 9.17
CA SER A 76 -14.91 18.27 10.52
C SER A 76 -15.19 17.21 11.59
N TRP A 77 -14.30 17.13 12.59
CA TRP A 77 -14.35 16.11 13.65
C TRP A 77 -14.40 14.67 13.09
N PRO A 78 -13.34 14.21 12.40
CA PRO A 78 -13.23 12.80 12.05
C PRO A 78 -13.17 11.93 13.32
N ASN A 79 -14.15 11.05 13.49
CA ASN A 79 -14.30 10.21 14.69
C ASN A 79 -13.76 8.80 14.49
N PHE A 80 -14.00 8.22 13.33
CA PHE A 80 -13.65 6.84 13.05
C PHE A 80 -13.07 6.70 11.65
N VAL A 81 -12.11 5.80 11.50
CA VAL A 81 -11.51 5.45 10.21
C VAL A 81 -11.54 3.93 10.04
N ALA A 82 -11.92 3.48 8.85
CA ALA A 82 -11.85 2.10 8.42
C ALA A 82 -11.03 1.99 7.14
N THR A 83 -10.40 0.83 6.94
CA THR A 83 -9.59 0.50 5.76
C THR A 83 -10.26 -0.63 4.97
N ALA A 84 -10.32 -0.49 3.65
CA ALA A 84 -10.76 -1.53 2.71
C ALA A 84 -10.34 -1.13 1.30
N ASP A 85 -10.18 -2.10 0.40
CA ASP A 85 -10.16 -1.82 -1.04
C ASP A 85 -11.59 -1.48 -1.48
N LEU A 86 -11.90 -0.19 -1.66
CA LEU A 86 -13.24 0.30 -1.94
C LEU A 86 -13.50 0.46 -3.44
N ASN A 87 -12.44 0.54 -4.25
CA ASN A 87 -12.52 0.75 -5.69
C ASN A 87 -12.12 -0.49 -6.51
N GLY A 88 -11.62 -1.55 -5.87
CA GLY A 88 -11.20 -2.81 -6.49
C GLY A 88 -9.81 -2.76 -7.13
N ASP A 89 -8.95 -1.83 -6.71
CA ASP A 89 -7.60 -1.65 -7.28
C ASP A 89 -6.50 -2.44 -6.56
N GLY A 90 -6.86 -3.22 -5.55
CA GLY A 90 -5.95 -4.03 -4.75
C GLY A 90 -5.21 -3.24 -3.66
N ARG A 91 -5.48 -1.95 -3.47
CA ARG A 91 -4.90 -1.12 -2.41
C ARG A 91 -5.94 -0.79 -1.35
N PHE A 92 -5.50 -0.67 -0.11
CA PHE A 92 -6.38 -0.23 0.97
C PHE A 92 -6.66 1.27 0.87
N ASP A 93 -7.93 1.62 0.70
CA ASP A 93 -8.49 2.97 0.83
C ASP A 93 -8.89 3.28 2.28
N LEU A 94 -9.20 4.55 2.56
CA LEU A 94 -9.72 5.00 3.86
C LEU A 94 -11.16 5.51 3.75
N ALA A 95 -12.04 5.03 4.64
CA ALA A 95 -13.36 5.60 4.87
C ALA A 95 -13.41 6.26 6.26
N VAL A 96 -13.72 7.55 6.31
CA VAL A 96 -13.67 8.36 7.53
C VAL A 96 -15.04 8.94 7.85
N ALA A 97 -15.59 8.60 9.03
CA ALA A 97 -16.85 9.17 9.51
C ALA A 97 -16.58 10.50 10.24
N ASN A 98 -17.18 11.58 9.76
CA ASN A 98 -16.99 12.92 10.31
C ASN A 98 -18.23 13.36 11.11
N GLY A 99 -18.11 13.42 12.43
CA GLY A 99 -19.24 13.66 13.32
C GLY A 99 -19.84 15.06 13.19
N LEU A 100 -19.00 16.09 13.00
CA LEU A 100 -19.46 17.49 12.96
C LEU A 100 -19.92 17.94 11.57
N SER A 101 -19.30 17.45 10.49
CA SER A 101 -19.77 17.73 9.13
C SER A 101 -20.94 16.84 8.69
N HIS A 102 -21.28 15.80 9.46
CA HIS A 102 -22.38 14.87 9.15
C HIS A 102 -22.22 14.14 7.81
N ASP A 103 -20.98 13.82 7.45
CA ASP A 103 -20.62 13.14 6.19
C ASP A 103 -19.57 12.05 6.41
N VAL A 104 -19.31 11.29 5.34
CA VAL A 104 -18.21 10.32 5.26
C VAL A 104 -17.25 10.79 4.17
N ALA A 105 -15.97 10.86 4.48
CA ALA A 105 -14.92 11.12 3.49
C ALA A 105 -14.33 9.79 3.03
N ILE A 106 -14.24 9.60 1.71
CA ILE A 106 -13.51 8.48 1.09
C ILE A 106 -12.20 9.03 0.55
N LEU A 107 -11.09 8.50 1.04
CA LEU A 107 -9.75 8.82 0.55
C LEU A 107 -9.27 7.60 -0.21
N LEU A 108 -9.33 7.69 -1.54
CA LEU A 108 -8.79 6.65 -2.40
C LEU A 108 -7.27 6.65 -2.33
N ASN A 109 -6.71 5.47 -2.09
CA ASN A 109 -5.29 5.26 -2.12
C ASN A 109 -4.85 5.08 -3.57
N ILE A 110 -4.30 6.15 -4.12
CA ILE A 110 -3.76 6.17 -5.47
C ILE A 110 -2.25 5.91 -5.38
N CYS A 111 -1.70 5.05 -6.26
CA CYS A 111 -0.24 5.03 -6.45
C CYS A 111 0.16 6.47 -6.81
N PHE A 112 0.90 7.13 -5.93
CA PHE A 112 1.43 8.45 -6.20
C PHE A 112 2.59 8.28 -7.18
N SER A 113 2.28 8.20 -8.49
CA SER A 113 3.28 8.05 -9.54
C SER A 113 3.96 9.38 -9.88
N ALA A 114 4.78 9.86 -8.95
CA ALA A 114 5.90 10.73 -9.28
C ALA A 114 7.11 10.29 -8.44
N PRO A 115 7.88 9.28 -8.91
CA PRO A 115 7.87 8.62 -10.23
C PRO A 115 6.86 7.45 -10.32
N PRO A 116 6.51 6.97 -11.54
CA PRO A 116 5.70 5.76 -11.73
C PRO A 116 6.21 4.61 -10.87
N CYS A 117 5.27 3.89 -10.24
CA CYS A 117 5.53 2.66 -9.51
C CYS A 117 6.49 1.79 -10.36
N PRO A 118 7.65 1.31 -9.86
CA PRO A 118 8.56 0.50 -10.68
C PRO A 118 7.82 -0.72 -11.25
N GLY A 119 7.61 -0.76 -12.56
CA GLY A 119 6.81 -1.79 -13.24
C GLY A 119 5.46 -1.32 -13.79
N ASP A 120 4.99 -0.12 -13.44
CA ASP A 120 3.87 0.57 -14.09
C ASP A 120 4.41 1.23 -15.38
N LEU A 121 4.38 0.45 -16.45
CA LEU A 121 4.90 0.80 -17.76
C LEU A 121 3.88 1.58 -18.61
N ASN A 122 2.58 1.47 -18.29
CA ASN A 122 1.52 2.18 -19.00
C ASN A 122 1.06 3.48 -18.30
N ALA A 123 1.59 3.76 -17.10
CA ALA A 123 1.27 4.90 -16.26
C ALA A 123 -0.21 4.99 -15.84
N ASP A 124 -0.89 3.84 -15.73
CA ASP A 124 -2.28 3.76 -15.24
C ASP A 124 -2.37 3.70 -13.71
N GLY A 125 -1.23 3.67 -13.03
CA GLY A 125 -1.15 3.64 -11.57
C GLY A 125 -1.36 2.26 -10.97
N GLN A 126 -1.37 1.20 -11.78
CA GLN A 126 -1.34 -0.19 -11.37
C GLN A 126 -0.09 -0.88 -11.95
N VAL A 127 0.27 -2.03 -11.38
CA VAL A 127 1.21 -2.96 -12.03
C VAL A 127 0.38 -4.19 -12.39
N GLY A 128 0.07 -4.38 -13.67
CA GLY A 128 -0.87 -5.38 -14.13
C GLY A 128 -0.71 -5.80 -15.59
N GLN A 129 -1.80 -6.33 -16.18
CA GLN A 129 -1.80 -6.89 -17.54
C GLN A 129 -1.33 -5.90 -18.61
N GLY A 130 -1.66 -4.61 -18.46
CA GLY A 130 -1.24 -3.57 -19.38
C GLY A 130 0.28 -3.38 -19.39
N ASP A 131 0.91 -3.52 -18.22
CA ASP A 131 2.35 -3.42 -18.07
C ASP A 131 3.07 -4.65 -18.56
N LEU A 132 2.51 -5.85 -18.28
CA LEU A 132 3.04 -7.10 -18.83
C LEU A 132 2.97 -7.10 -20.36
N GLY A 133 1.86 -6.64 -20.94
CA GLY A 133 1.72 -6.45 -22.39
C GLY A 133 2.75 -5.50 -22.98
N ILE A 134 3.04 -4.37 -22.31
CA ILE A 134 4.12 -3.45 -22.73
C ILE A 134 5.50 -4.12 -22.62
N LEU A 135 5.76 -4.87 -21.54
CA LEU A 135 7.02 -5.59 -21.37
C LEU A 135 7.20 -6.66 -22.45
N LEU A 136 6.19 -7.45 -22.76
CA LEU A 136 6.22 -8.51 -23.78
C LEU A 136 6.33 -7.94 -25.20
N ALA A 137 5.66 -6.82 -25.49
CA ALA A 137 5.81 -6.10 -26.75
C ALA A 137 7.25 -5.61 -26.97
N ALA A 138 7.98 -5.24 -25.90
CA ALA A 138 9.40 -4.90 -26.00
C ALA A 138 10.30 -6.10 -26.41
N TYR A 139 9.82 -7.33 -26.23
CA TYR A 139 10.46 -8.57 -26.69
C TYR A 139 9.85 -9.12 -28.00
N GLY A 140 8.97 -8.37 -28.66
CA GLY A 140 8.41 -8.73 -29.98
C GLY A 140 7.29 -9.78 -29.95
N LEU A 141 6.67 -9.99 -28.78
CA LEU A 141 5.49 -10.86 -28.62
C LEU A 141 4.20 -10.07 -28.87
N ASN A 142 3.08 -10.77 -29.14
CA ASN A 142 1.76 -10.15 -29.20
C ASN A 142 1.50 -9.43 -27.88
N GLY A 143 1.34 -8.10 -27.95
CA GLY A 143 1.29 -7.22 -26.80
C GLY A 143 0.00 -7.29 -25.98
N ASP A 144 -0.79 -8.35 -26.13
CA ASP A 144 -1.96 -8.67 -25.32
C ASP A 144 -1.61 -9.55 -24.11
N GLY A 145 -0.45 -10.20 -24.08
CA GLY A 145 0.02 -10.97 -22.93
C GLY A 145 -0.60 -12.37 -22.80
N ASP A 146 -1.60 -12.67 -23.62
CA ASP A 146 -2.27 -13.96 -23.80
C ASP A 146 -1.47 -14.81 -24.81
N LEU A 147 -0.66 -15.72 -24.28
CA LEU A 147 0.23 -16.59 -25.05
C LEU A 147 -0.41 -17.96 -25.35
N ASP A 148 -1.46 -18.35 -24.61
CA ASP A 148 -2.15 -19.62 -24.80
C ASP A 148 -3.48 -19.52 -25.58
N GLY A 149 -3.98 -18.30 -25.76
CA GLY A 149 -5.15 -17.95 -26.56
C GLY A 149 -6.49 -18.17 -25.85
N ASP A 150 -6.50 -18.27 -24.51
CA ASP A 150 -7.72 -18.48 -23.73
C ASP A 150 -8.48 -17.19 -23.38
N GLY A 151 -7.88 -16.03 -23.66
CA GLY A 151 -8.46 -14.71 -23.47
C GLY A 151 -8.21 -14.09 -22.10
N ASP A 152 -7.48 -14.78 -21.21
CA ASP A 152 -7.00 -14.27 -19.94
C ASP A 152 -5.45 -14.14 -19.98
N THR A 153 -4.86 -13.47 -18.99
CA THR A 153 -3.40 -13.43 -18.82
C THR A 153 -3.05 -13.95 -17.44
N ASP A 154 -2.61 -15.20 -17.35
CA ASP A 154 -2.46 -15.92 -16.10
C ASP A 154 -1.12 -16.71 -16.00
N GLN A 155 -1.05 -17.67 -15.06
CA GLN A 155 0.17 -18.45 -14.86
C GLN A 155 0.52 -19.36 -16.06
N ALA A 156 -0.46 -19.72 -16.89
CA ALA A 156 -0.29 -20.55 -18.07
C ALA A 156 0.53 -19.80 -19.13
N ASP A 157 0.22 -18.52 -19.34
CA ASP A 157 0.99 -17.63 -20.23
C ASP A 157 2.42 -17.47 -19.74
N LEU A 158 2.61 -17.25 -18.43
CA LEU A 158 3.95 -17.22 -17.83
C LEU A 158 4.69 -18.55 -18.06
N GLY A 159 4.00 -19.68 -17.97
CA GLY A 159 4.54 -21.00 -18.26
C GLY A 159 5.01 -21.15 -19.71
N ILE A 160 4.25 -20.64 -20.68
CA ILE A 160 4.60 -20.63 -22.10
C ILE A 160 5.79 -19.69 -22.37
N LEU A 161 5.80 -18.50 -21.77
CA LEU A 161 6.90 -17.55 -21.88
C LEU A 161 8.21 -18.18 -21.37
N LEU A 162 8.21 -18.76 -20.16
CA LEU A 162 9.40 -19.40 -19.60
C LEU A 162 9.86 -20.62 -20.39
N ALA A 163 8.93 -21.41 -20.94
CA ALA A 163 9.26 -22.55 -21.81
C ALA A 163 9.93 -22.08 -23.10
N HIS A 164 9.44 -20.99 -23.71
CA HIS A 164 10.02 -20.42 -24.92
C HIS A 164 11.44 -19.86 -24.68
N TYR A 165 11.70 -19.20 -23.54
CA TYR A 165 13.05 -18.73 -23.19
C TYR A 165 14.06 -19.86 -22.94
N GLY A 166 13.59 -21.05 -22.50
CA GLY A 166 14.42 -22.24 -22.34
C GLY A 166 15.00 -22.78 -23.66
N GLU A 167 14.27 -22.63 -24.77
CA GLU A 167 14.72 -23.08 -26.11
C GLU A 167 15.62 -22.07 -26.84
N LEU A 168 15.63 -20.80 -26.43
CA LEU A 168 16.50 -19.76 -26.99
C LEU A 168 17.91 -19.73 -26.40
N CYS A 169 18.18 -20.57 -25.39
CA CYS A 169 19.47 -20.69 -24.70
C CYS A 169 20.19 -22.03 -24.94
N SER A 170 19.77 -22.80 -25.96
CA SER A 170 20.47 -24.01 -26.44
C SER A 170 21.27 -23.78 -27.72
#